data_AF-A0A4W5NZE5-F1
#
_entry.id   AF-A0A4W5NZE5-F1
#
_cell.length_a   1.000
_cell.length_b   1.000
_cell.length_c   1.000
_cell.angle_alpha   90.00
_cell.angle_beta   90.00
_cell.angle_gamma   90.00
#
_symmetry.space_group_name_H-M   'P 1'
#
loop_
_entity.id
_entity.type
_entity.pdbx_description
1 polymer ?
#
loop_
_entity_poly.entity_id
_entity_poly.type
_entity_poly.pdbx_seq_one_letter_code
_entity_poly.pdbx_strand_id
1 'polypeptide(L)'
;MRPVRKHLEVGGFFLGLEFVTFVCSQVARRLSLIKHPKCSMISGGQAIELLAQDGDRLKFLFKPPMGAHYDCNFSFAGLRNQVTMSIQKKEEEEGVEQGTLLSCVNDIAAATQHTVASHIAKRTHRAILFCKAKGLLPSCNPTLVVSGGVASNQYIRKTLKIVTDNTGLHLLCPPSKFCTDNGVMIAWNGVERLREGKGILSHTEEVNYEPKAPLGVDITAEVKEAAIKLPPLKLRIMD
;
A
#
# COMPACT_ATOMS: atom_id res chain seq x y z
N MET A 1 10.53 -6.25 -9.27
CA MET A 1 9.23 -6.08 -8.58
C MET A 1 8.16 -6.64 -9.50
N ARG A 2 7.45 -7.70 -9.09
CA ARG A 2 6.37 -8.32 -9.87
C ARG A 2 5.01 -7.78 -9.40
N PRO A 3 3.99 -7.73 -10.27
CA PRO A 3 2.68 -7.18 -9.93
C PRO A 3 1.97 -7.99 -8.84
N VAL A 4 1.29 -7.28 -7.94
CA VAL A 4 0.34 -7.85 -6.96
C VAL A 4 -0.84 -8.44 -7.72
N ARG A 5 -1.14 -9.72 -7.51
CA ARG A 5 -2.31 -10.39 -8.11
C ARG A 5 -3.53 -10.22 -7.21
N LYS A 6 -4.68 -9.96 -7.83
CA LYS A 6 -5.97 -9.74 -7.17
C LYS A 6 -6.76 -11.02 -7.21
N HIS A 7 -7.39 -11.32 -6.10
CA HIS A 7 -8.07 -12.59 -5.90
C HIS A 7 -9.47 -12.33 -5.36
N LEU A 8 -10.46 -12.93 -6.03
CA LEU A 8 -11.84 -12.95 -5.56
C LEU A 8 -12.03 -14.20 -4.69
N GLU A 9 -12.56 -14.02 -3.48
CA GLU A 9 -13.10 -15.11 -2.66
C GLU A 9 -14.60 -14.90 -2.44
N VAL A 10 -15.31 -15.98 -2.18
CA VAL A 10 -16.76 -15.99 -1.97
C VAL A 10 -17.08 -15.06 -0.79
N GLY A 11 -17.72 -13.91 -1.06
CA GLY A 11 -18.15 -12.94 -0.04
C GLY A 11 -17.24 -11.71 0.15
N GLY A 12 -16.12 -11.56 -0.58
CA GLY A 12 -15.26 -10.40 -0.43
C GLY A 12 -14.19 -10.20 -1.52
N PHE A 13 -13.77 -8.94 -1.71
CA PHE A 13 -12.67 -8.57 -2.60
C PHE A 13 -11.42 -8.23 -1.79
N PHE A 14 -10.34 -9.00 -1.94
CA PHE A 14 -9.09 -8.77 -1.22
C PHE A 14 -8.09 -7.97 -2.07
N LEU A 15 -7.67 -6.81 -1.56
CA LEU A 15 -6.55 -6.04 -2.09
C LEU A 15 -5.35 -6.22 -1.16
N GLY A 16 -4.46 -7.17 -1.50
CA GLY A 16 -3.18 -7.31 -0.81
C GLY A 16 -2.31 -6.06 -1.01
N LEU A 17 -2.05 -5.31 0.05
CA LEU A 17 -1.29 -4.05 0.02
C LEU A 17 0.09 -4.15 0.71
N GLU A 18 0.67 -5.35 0.77
CA GLU A 18 1.93 -5.63 1.50
C GLU A 18 3.17 -4.88 0.97
N PHE A 19 3.13 -4.33 -0.25
CA PHE A 19 4.32 -3.78 -0.91
C PHE A 19 4.66 -2.33 -0.59
N VAL A 20 3.81 -1.63 0.16
CA VAL A 20 3.92 -0.18 0.37
C VAL A 20 4.97 0.16 1.44
N THR A 21 5.02 -0.59 2.53
CA THR A 21 6.04 -0.42 3.58
C THR A 21 7.45 -0.58 3.03
N PHE A 22 7.60 -1.47 2.04
CA PHE A 22 8.88 -1.79 1.43
C PHE A 22 9.46 -0.64 0.59
N VAL A 23 8.64 0.12 -0.14
CA VAL A 23 9.15 1.29 -0.90
C VAL A 23 9.58 2.41 0.04
N CYS A 24 8.76 2.73 1.05
CA CYS A 24 9.12 3.76 2.04
C CYS A 24 10.41 3.38 2.79
N SER A 25 10.56 2.11 3.17
CA SER A 25 11.76 1.63 3.87
C SER A 25 13.03 1.69 3.00
N GLN A 26 12.92 1.40 1.69
CA GLN A 26 14.04 1.57 0.77
C GLN A 26 14.43 3.04 0.58
N VAL A 27 13.45 3.93 0.46
CA VAL A 27 13.71 5.38 0.35
C VAL A 27 14.33 5.91 1.64
N ALA A 28 13.84 5.50 2.81
CA ALA A 28 14.43 5.84 4.10
C ALA A 28 15.90 5.42 4.20
N ARG A 29 16.23 4.23 3.69
CA ARG A 29 17.61 3.74 3.64
C ARG A 29 18.48 4.58 2.69
N ARG A 30 17.94 4.96 1.51
CA ARG A 30 18.67 5.79 0.53
C ARG A 30 18.92 7.21 1.02
N LEU A 31 18.02 7.76 1.84
CA LEU A 31 18.17 9.04 2.53
C LEU A 31 19.01 8.94 3.82
N SER A 32 19.50 7.74 4.16
CA SER A 32 20.25 7.49 5.39
C SER A 32 19.55 7.99 6.67
N LEU A 33 18.21 7.84 6.72
CA LEU A 33 17.40 8.35 7.84
C LEU A 33 17.75 7.74 9.19
N ILE A 34 18.46 6.61 9.23
CA ILE A 34 18.99 6.05 10.48
C ILE A 34 19.93 7.02 11.22
N LYS A 35 20.60 7.93 10.48
CA LYS A 35 21.46 8.97 11.04
C LYS A 35 20.67 10.16 11.57
N HIS A 36 19.37 10.28 11.24
CA HIS A 36 18.55 11.41 11.65
C HIS A 36 18.13 11.26 13.12
N PRO A 37 18.29 12.29 13.98
CA PRO A 37 18.04 12.18 15.42
C PRO A 37 16.64 11.67 15.79
N LYS A 38 15.62 12.08 15.03
CA LYS A 38 14.22 11.66 15.25
C LYS A 38 13.90 10.24 14.74
N CYS A 39 14.77 9.62 13.94
CA CYS A 39 14.42 8.43 13.14
C CYS A 39 15.27 7.18 13.44
N SER A 40 16.32 7.28 14.27
CA SER A 40 17.27 6.19 14.52
C SER A 40 16.65 4.91 15.09
N MET A 41 15.58 5.04 15.89
CA MET A 41 14.96 3.94 16.64
C MET A 41 13.63 3.44 16.04
N ILE A 42 13.21 3.96 14.88
CA ILE A 42 11.92 3.62 14.26
C ILE A 42 12.12 2.96 12.89
N SER A 43 11.10 2.24 12.42
CA SER A 43 11.17 1.60 11.11
C SER A 43 11.25 2.63 9.97
N GLY A 44 11.83 2.25 8.83
CA GLY A 44 11.97 3.16 7.69
C GLY A 44 10.64 3.69 7.16
N GLY A 45 9.56 2.90 7.21
CA GLY A 45 8.21 3.37 6.88
C GLY A 45 7.72 4.47 7.83
N GLN A 46 7.92 4.28 9.14
CA GLN A 46 7.58 5.28 10.16
C GLN A 46 8.46 6.54 10.05
N ALA A 47 9.75 6.38 9.73
CA ALA A 47 10.67 7.50 9.53
C ALA A 47 10.23 8.41 8.37
N ILE A 48 9.80 7.82 7.25
CA ILE A 48 9.25 8.60 6.13
C ILE A 48 8.00 9.35 6.56
N GLU A 49 7.10 8.71 7.31
CA GLU A 49 5.89 9.35 7.78
C GLU A 49 6.15 10.49 8.76
N LEU A 50 7.08 10.30 9.69
CA LEU A 50 7.46 11.31 10.67
C LEU A 50 8.05 12.55 9.98
N LEU A 51 9.00 12.36 9.06
CA LEU A 51 9.65 13.48 8.36
C LEU A 51 8.74 14.15 7.34
N ALA A 52 7.79 13.41 6.76
CA ALA A 52 6.82 13.96 5.82
C ALA A 52 5.89 15.02 6.45
N GLN A 53 5.69 15.00 7.77
CA GLN A 53 4.88 16.00 8.49
C GLN A 53 5.51 17.40 8.42
N ASP A 54 6.85 17.45 8.44
CA ASP A 54 7.64 18.67 8.44
C ASP A 54 8.13 19.05 7.02
N GLY A 55 7.55 18.48 5.95
CA GLY A 55 8.04 18.62 4.57
C GLY A 55 6.98 19.05 3.57
N ASP A 56 7.41 19.69 2.49
CA ASP A 56 6.53 20.10 1.39
C ASP A 56 6.45 19.03 0.30
N ARG A 57 5.28 18.39 0.18
CA ARG A 57 4.98 17.38 -0.83
C ARG A 57 5.01 17.89 -2.28
N LEU A 58 4.94 19.21 -2.51
CA LEU A 58 4.92 19.83 -3.85
C LEU A 58 6.32 20.18 -4.36
N LYS A 59 7.33 20.19 -3.49
CA LYS A 59 8.70 20.58 -3.85
C LYS A 59 9.39 19.58 -4.78
N PHE A 60 9.02 18.30 -4.68
CA PHE A 60 9.48 17.24 -5.57
C PHE A 60 8.30 16.59 -6.30
N LEU A 61 8.23 16.75 -7.62
CA LEU A 61 7.14 16.21 -8.43
C LEU A 61 7.52 14.86 -9.04
N PHE A 62 7.17 13.78 -8.35
CA PHE A 62 7.36 12.42 -8.88
C PHE A 62 6.18 12.00 -9.75
N LYS A 63 6.47 11.40 -10.91
CA LYS A 63 5.43 10.88 -11.80
C LYS A 63 4.80 9.64 -11.17
N PRO A 64 3.47 9.57 -11.07
CA PRO A 64 2.78 8.44 -10.48
C PRO A 64 3.03 7.17 -11.31
N PRO A 65 3.34 6.02 -10.68
CA PRO A 65 3.60 4.80 -11.41
C PRO A 65 2.41 4.32 -12.22
N MET A 66 2.70 3.74 -13.39
CA MET A 66 1.74 3.01 -14.22
C MET A 66 0.52 3.83 -14.69
N GLY A 67 0.64 5.16 -14.84
CA GLY A 67 -0.50 6.04 -15.16
C GLY A 67 -1.33 5.64 -16.39
N ALA A 68 -0.72 4.99 -17.39
CA ALA A 68 -1.38 4.55 -18.62
C ALA A 68 -2.14 3.20 -18.50
N HIS A 69 -1.99 2.47 -17.39
CA HIS A 69 -2.59 1.14 -17.24
C HIS A 69 -3.94 1.20 -16.53
N TYR A 70 -4.98 0.62 -17.16
CA TYR A 70 -6.33 0.48 -16.60
C TYR A 70 -6.53 -0.77 -15.73
N ASP A 71 -5.46 -1.44 -15.29
CA ASP A 71 -5.55 -2.48 -14.26
C ASP A 71 -5.58 -1.89 -12.85
N CYS A 72 -5.56 -2.71 -11.81
CA CYS A 72 -5.20 -2.21 -10.47
C CYS A 72 -3.99 -2.89 -9.84
N ASN A 73 -3.00 -3.20 -10.67
CA ASN A 73 -1.69 -3.67 -10.22
C ASN A 73 -0.86 -2.52 -9.62
N PHE A 74 -0.01 -2.86 -8.66
CA PHE A 74 0.93 -1.93 -8.04
C PHE A 74 2.34 -2.12 -8.60
N SER A 75 3.06 -1.02 -8.82
CA SER A 75 4.50 -1.02 -9.09
C SER A 75 5.13 0.24 -8.54
N PHE A 76 6.22 0.09 -7.78
CA PHE A 76 6.93 1.21 -7.16
C PHE A 76 8.38 1.33 -7.65
N ALA A 77 8.83 0.47 -8.56
CA ALA A 77 10.21 0.47 -9.04
C ALA A 77 10.57 1.79 -9.76
N GLY A 78 9.65 2.29 -10.59
CA GLY A 78 9.84 3.57 -11.28
C GLY A 78 9.85 4.76 -10.33
N LEU A 79 9.05 4.73 -9.26
CA LEU A 79 9.08 5.77 -8.23
C LEU A 79 10.41 5.75 -7.46
N ARG A 80 10.85 4.57 -7.04
CA ARG A 80 12.14 4.41 -6.36
C ARG A 80 13.29 4.97 -7.19
N ASN A 81 13.33 4.69 -8.49
CA ASN A 81 14.37 5.22 -9.36
C ASN A 81 14.30 6.75 -9.46
N GLN A 82 13.10 7.34 -9.64
CA GLN A 82 12.93 8.80 -9.65
C GLN A 82 13.40 9.46 -8.36
N VAL A 83 13.07 8.87 -7.21
CA VAL A 83 13.50 9.35 -5.90
C VAL A 83 15.02 9.24 -5.76
N THR A 84 15.62 8.09 -6.07
CA THR A 84 17.08 7.89 -6.03
C THR A 84 17.83 8.91 -6.89
N MET A 85 17.35 9.18 -8.11
CA MET A 85 17.96 10.19 -9.00
C MET A 85 17.82 11.60 -8.45
N SER A 86 16.70 11.92 -7.80
CA SER A 86 16.51 13.23 -7.16
C SER A 86 17.40 13.41 -5.95
N ILE A 87 17.62 12.35 -5.18
CA ILE A 87 18.56 12.34 -4.04
C ILE A 87 19.99 12.53 -4.55
N GLN A 88 20.42 11.78 -5.57
CA GLN A 88 21.77 11.92 -6.13
C GLN A 88 22.04 13.32 -6.64
N LYS A 89 21.10 13.90 -7.40
CA LYS A 89 21.21 15.29 -7.87
C LYS A 89 21.35 16.28 -6.71
N LYS A 90 20.66 16.05 -5.60
CA LYS A 90 20.76 16.91 -4.40
C LYS A 90 22.07 16.72 -3.64
N GLU A 91 22.60 15.50 -3.60
CA GLU A 91 23.93 15.23 -3.05
C GLU A 91 25.00 15.99 -3.84
N GLU A 92 24.91 15.97 -5.18
CA GLU A 92 25.81 16.73 -6.07
C GLU A 92 25.67 18.25 -5.89
N GLU A 93 24.44 18.77 -5.79
CA GLU A 93 24.17 20.21 -5.58
C GLU A 93 24.63 20.71 -4.21
N GLU A 94 24.48 19.91 -3.15
CA GLU A 94 24.93 20.25 -1.79
C GLU A 94 26.43 19.95 -1.58
N GLY A 95 27.09 19.28 -2.54
CA GLY A 95 28.50 18.89 -2.44
C GLY A 95 28.76 17.86 -1.33
N VAL A 96 27.77 17.03 -1.01
CA VAL A 96 27.85 16.05 0.08
C VAL A 96 28.06 14.64 -0.44
N GLU A 97 28.80 13.83 0.30
CA GLU A 97 28.98 12.42 -0.03
C GLU A 97 27.70 11.60 0.19
N GLN A 98 27.58 10.52 -0.60
CA GLN A 98 26.44 9.62 -0.51
C GLN A 98 26.23 9.11 0.91
N GLY A 99 24.99 9.21 1.38
CA GLY A 99 24.60 8.74 2.71
C GLY A 99 24.84 9.76 3.83
N THR A 100 25.14 11.00 3.46
CA THR A 100 24.98 12.17 4.33
C THR A 100 23.49 12.56 4.38
N LEU A 101 23.04 13.12 5.50
CA LEU A 101 21.67 13.64 5.59
C LEU A 101 21.56 14.91 4.74
N LEU A 102 20.68 14.88 3.75
CA LEU A 102 20.37 16.04 2.92
C LEU A 102 19.57 17.08 3.70
N SER A 103 19.73 18.35 3.31
CA SER A 103 18.92 19.43 3.87
C SER A 103 17.41 19.26 3.57
N CYS A 104 17.08 18.62 2.44
CA CYS A 104 15.71 18.46 1.93
C CYS A 104 15.08 17.08 2.22
N VAL A 105 15.56 16.34 3.23
CA VAL A 105 15.03 15.01 3.59
C VAL A 105 13.52 15.00 3.84
N ASN A 106 12.99 16.02 4.50
CA ASN A 106 11.56 16.12 4.83
C ASN A 106 10.72 16.28 3.57
N ASP A 107 11.15 17.12 2.63
CA ASP A 107 10.44 17.37 1.38
C ASP A 107 10.43 16.13 0.48
N ILE A 108 11.56 15.40 0.41
CA ILE A 108 11.63 14.14 -0.35
C ILE A 108 10.74 13.07 0.31
N ALA A 109 10.73 13.00 1.65
CA ALA A 109 9.85 12.09 2.38
C ALA A 109 8.36 12.41 2.12
N ALA A 110 7.97 13.68 2.20
CA ALA A 110 6.61 14.16 1.95
C ALA A 110 6.15 13.87 0.51
N ALA A 111 6.97 14.21 -0.48
CA ALA A 111 6.67 13.96 -1.89
C ALA A 111 6.58 12.45 -2.21
N THR A 112 7.48 11.65 -1.61
CA THR A 112 7.46 10.19 -1.76
C THR A 112 6.18 9.61 -1.17
N GLN A 113 5.87 9.94 0.07
CA GLN A 113 4.67 9.46 0.76
C GLN A 113 3.40 9.87 -0.01
N HIS A 114 3.32 11.11 -0.46
CA HIS A 114 2.19 11.60 -1.23
C HIS A 114 2.01 10.85 -2.56
N THR A 115 3.11 10.57 -3.27
CA THR A 115 3.06 9.84 -4.54
C THR A 115 2.63 8.39 -4.35
N VAL A 116 3.14 7.74 -3.29
CA VAL A 116 2.74 6.39 -2.89
C VAL A 116 1.26 6.33 -2.54
N ALA A 117 0.80 7.22 -1.64
CA ALA A 117 -0.59 7.30 -1.22
C ALA A 117 -1.54 7.56 -2.39
N SER A 118 -1.17 8.49 -3.29
CA SER A 118 -1.94 8.79 -4.50
C SER A 118 -2.03 7.61 -5.45
N HIS A 119 -0.95 6.84 -5.62
CA HIS A 119 -0.97 5.64 -6.44
C HIS A 119 -1.90 4.56 -5.85
N ILE A 120 -1.82 4.34 -4.54
CA ILE A 120 -2.70 3.42 -3.81
C ILE A 120 -4.15 3.83 -3.97
N ALA A 121 -4.48 5.09 -3.69
CA ALA A 121 -5.83 5.63 -3.78
C ALA A 121 -6.44 5.43 -5.17
N LYS A 122 -5.70 5.74 -6.24
CA LYS A 122 -6.18 5.57 -7.63
C LYS A 122 -6.50 4.11 -7.95
N ARG A 123 -5.62 3.18 -7.57
CA ARG A 123 -5.80 1.74 -7.86
C ARG A 123 -6.92 1.13 -7.03
N THR A 124 -7.02 1.50 -5.76
CA THR A 124 -8.10 1.07 -4.87
C THR A 124 -9.45 1.63 -5.34
N HIS A 125 -9.51 2.91 -5.72
CA HIS A 125 -10.72 3.52 -6.28
C HIS A 125 -11.19 2.75 -7.53
N ARG A 126 -10.28 2.43 -8.46
CA ARG A 126 -10.63 1.65 -9.65
C ARG A 126 -11.20 0.28 -9.29
N ALA A 127 -10.56 -0.39 -8.34
CA ALA A 127 -11.02 -1.69 -7.88
C ALA A 127 -12.43 -1.64 -7.26
N ILE A 128 -12.72 -0.61 -6.45
CA ILE A 128 -14.06 -0.41 -5.89
C ILE A 128 -15.09 -0.18 -6.99
N LEU A 129 -14.79 0.68 -7.97
CA LEU A 129 -15.69 0.92 -9.10
C LEU A 129 -15.94 -0.35 -9.93
N PHE A 130 -14.89 -1.16 -10.15
CA PHE A 130 -15.03 -2.45 -10.83
C PHE A 130 -15.96 -3.39 -10.04
N CYS A 131 -15.74 -3.53 -8.74
CA CYS A 131 -16.55 -4.41 -7.90
C CYS A 131 -18.01 -3.94 -7.86
N LYS A 132 -18.26 -2.63 -7.83
CA LYS A 132 -19.61 -2.06 -7.95
C LYS A 132 -20.27 -2.42 -9.27
N ALA A 133 -19.58 -2.18 -10.38
CA ALA A 133 -20.11 -2.44 -11.72
C ALA A 133 -20.44 -3.92 -11.96
N LYS A 134 -19.68 -4.82 -11.32
CA LYS A 134 -19.87 -6.27 -11.41
C LYS A 134 -20.80 -6.84 -10.33
N GLY A 135 -21.35 -6.01 -9.43
CA GLY A 135 -22.21 -6.47 -8.33
C GLY A 135 -21.49 -7.36 -7.32
N LEU A 136 -20.18 -7.22 -7.17
CA LEU A 136 -19.33 -8.04 -6.31
C LEU A 136 -19.24 -7.52 -4.87
N LEU A 137 -19.82 -6.35 -4.59
CA LEU A 137 -19.87 -5.80 -3.24
C LEU A 137 -21.13 -6.28 -2.51
N PRO A 138 -21.06 -6.48 -1.17
CA PRO A 138 -22.23 -6.77 -0.36
C PRO A 138 -23.32 -5.70 -0.53
N SER A 139 -24.59 -6.11 -0.51
CA SER A 139 -25.74 -5.21 -0.63
C SER A 139 -25.86 -4.24 0.55
N CYS A 140 -25.38 -4.63 1.73
CA CYS A 140 -25.42 -3.84 2.95
C CYS A 140 -24.00 -3.62 3.47
N ASN A 141 -23.70 -2.38 3.89
CA ASN A 141 -22.44 -1.97 4.52
C ASN A 141 -21.16 -2.42 3.78
N PRO A 142 -21.01 -2.11 2.47
CA PRO A 142 -19.79 -2.46 1.75
C PRO A 142 -18.58 -1.79 2.42
N THR A 143 -17.56 -2.59 2.74
CA THR A 143 -16.44 -2.16 3.57
C THR A 143 -15.11 -2.45 2.88
N LEU A 144 -14.24 -1.45 2.81
CA LEU A 144 -12.84 -1.61 2.48
C LEU A 144 -12.06 -1.89 3.78
N VAL A 145 -11.56 -3.10 3.91
CA VAL A 145 -10.65 -3.48 5.00
C VAL A 145 -9.21 -3.24 4.57
N VAL A 146 -8.43 -2.54 5.39
CA VAL A 146 -7.01 -2.26 5.14
C VAL A 146 -6.21 -2.73 6.36
N SER A 147 -5.31 -3.69 6.15
CA SER A 147 -4.37 -4.21 7.15
C SER A 147 -2.92 -4.03 6.66
N GLY A 148 -1.93 -4.54 7.40
CA GLY A 148 -0.51 -4.39 7.03
C GLY A 148 0.08 -3.04 7.40
N GLY A 149 1.32 -2.80 6.99
CA GLY A 149 2.02 -1.52 7.22
C GLY A 149 1.42 -0.32 6.46
N VAL A 150 0.46 -0.56 5.54
CA VAL A 150 -0.37 0.50 4.96
C VAL A 150 -1.36 1.04 5.98
N ALA A 151 -1.98 0.15 6.74
CA ALA A 151 -2.96 0.53 7.77
C ALA A 151 -2.31 1.29 8.93
N SER A 152 -1.02 1.06 9.19
CA SER A 152 -0.28 1.78 10.24
C SER A 152 0.10 3.21 9.84
N ASN A 153 0.12 3.52 8.54
CA ASN A 153 0.44 4.86 8.05
C ASN A 153 -0.82 5.74 7.99
N GLN A 154 -0.88 6.76 8.84
CA GLN A 154 -2.04 7.65 8.98
C GLN A 154 -2.29 8.47 7.72
N TYR A 155 -1.23 8.89 7.02
CA TYR A 155 -1.37 9.64 5.78
C TYR A 155 -2.10 8.82 4.69
N ILE A 156 -1.68 7.56 4.49
CA ILE A 156 -2.32 6.66 3.53
C ILE A 156 -3.73 6.30 4.00
N ARG A 157 -3.93 6.07 5.31
CA ARG A 157 -5.26 5.83 5.88
C ARG A 157 -6.23 6.99 5.62
N LYS A 158 -5.82 8.24 5.89
CA LYS A 158 -6.58 9.46 5.55
C LYS A 158 -6.88 9.52 4.05
N THR A 159 -5.90 9.17 3.20
CA THR A 159 -6.09 9.13 1.74
C THR A 159 -7.14 8.11 1.31
N LEU A 160 -7.10 6.90 1.89
CA LEU A 160 -8.08 5.84 1.59
C LEU A 160 -9.46 6.19 2.13
N LYS A 161 -9.56 6.91 3.25
CA LYS A 161 -10.83 7.43 3.77
C LYS A 161 -11.53 8.34 2.76
N ILE A 162 -10.79 9.22 2.11
CA ILE A 162 -11.32 10.07 1.02
C ILE A 162 -11.89 9.20 -0.11
N VAL A 163 -11.21 8.11 -0.48
CA VAL A 163 -11.69 7.18 -1.52
C VAL A 163 -12.97 6.47 -1.08
N THR A 164 -13.02 5.95 0.14
CA THR A 164 -14.19 5.23 0.65
C THR A 164 -15.38 6.16 0.80
N ASP A 165 -15.18 7.39 1.26
CA ASP A 165 -16.25 8.39 1.41
C ASP A 165 -16.84 8.76 0.05
N ASN A 166 -15.99 8.97 -0.95
CA ASN A 166 -16.43 9.26 -2.31
C ASN A 166 -17.11 8.06 -3.00
N THR A 167 -16.90 6.85 -2.50
CA THR A 167 -17.49 5.63 -3.04
C THR A 167 -18.58 5.05 -2.16
N GLY A 168 -18.96 5.69 -1.05
CA GLY A 168 -19.98 5.17 -0.14
C GLY A 168 -19.62 3.82 0.50
N LEU A 169 -18.32 3.54 0.68
CA LEU A 169 -17.83 2.38 1.42
C LEU A 169 -17.44 2.82 2.84
N HIS A 170 -17.47 1.88 3.78
CA HIS A 170 -16.80 2.06 5.07
C HIS A 170 -15.31 1.75 4.95
N LEU A 171 -14.47 2.46 5.71
CA LEU A 171 -13.06 2.11 5.88
C LEU A 171 -12.87 1.45 7.24
N LEU A 172 -12.37 0.22 7.25
CA LEU A 172 -12.01 -0.49 8.46
C LEU A 172 -10.51 -0.78 8.48
N CYS A 173 -9.82 -0.32 9.52
CA CYS A 173 -8.42 -0.65 9.77
C CYS A 173 -8.34 -1.38 11.12
N PRO A 174 -7.82 -2.62 11.18
CA PRO A 174 -7.60 -3.32 12.43
C PRO A 174 -6.66 -2.55 13.36
N PRO A 175 -6.70 -2.81 14.69
CA PRO A 175 -5.69 -2.31 15.61
C PRO A 175 -4.27 -2.64 15.14
N SER A 176 -3.33 -1.72 15.33
CA SER A 176 -1.95 -1.83 14.82
C SER A 176 -1.26 -3.14 15.21
N LYS A 177 -1.49 -3.64 16.43
CA LYS A 177 -0.96 -4.92 16.93
C LYS A 177 -1.38 -6.15 16.12
N PHE A 178 -2.47 -6.04 15.35
CA PHE A 178 -2.97 -7.10 14.48
C PHE A 178 -2.67 -6.87 13.00
N CYS A 179 -2.10 -5.72 12.63
CA CYS A 179 -1.78 -5.40 11.25
C CYS A 179 -0.44 -5.99 10.79
N THR A 180 0.45 -6.35 11.70
CA THR A 180 1.72 -7.03 11.41
C THR A 180 1.56 -8.54 11.54
N ASP A 181 2.39 -9.32 10.85
CA ASP A 181 2.34 -10.78 10.90
C ASP A 181 2.40 -11.30 12.34
N ASN A 182 1.39 -12.07 12.75
CA ASN A 182 1.24 -12.58 14.11
C ASN A 182 0.55 -13.95 14.11
N GLY A 183 0.76 -14.75 15.16
CA GLY A 183 0.14 -16.07 15.28
C GLY A 183 -1.38 -16.05 15.44
N VAL A 184 -1.96 -14.92 15.90
CA VAL A 184 -3.40 -14.78 16.12
C VAL A 184 -4.16 -14.84 14.80
N MET A 185 -3.66 -14.20 13.73
CA MET A 185 -4.31 -14.24 12.42
C MET A 185 -4.32 -15.64 11.82
N ILE A 186 -3.27 -16.44 12.06
CA ILE A 186 -3.17 -17.83 11.62
C ILE A 186 -4.16 -18.71 12.39
N ALA A 187 -4.18 -18.58 13.72
CA ALA A 187 -5.11 -19.31 14.57
C ALA A 187 -6.58 -18.99 14.23
N TRP A 188 -6.90 -17.70 14.01
CA TRP A 188 -8.25 -17.28 13.64
C TRP A 188 -8.68 -17.87 12.30
N ASN A 189 -7.82 -17.80 11.27
CA ASN A 189 -8.09 -18.45 9.98
C ASN A 189 -8.32 -19.97 10.12
N GLY A 190 -7.56 -20.64 10.98
CA GLY A 190 -7.75 -22.06 11.30
C GLY A 190 -9.11 -22.34 11.94
N VAL A 191 -9.55 -21.50 12.89
CA VAL A 191 -10.87 -21.62 13.54
C VAL A 191 -12.01 -21.42 12.53
N GLU A 192 -11.92 -20.41 11.66
CA GLU A 192 -12.93 -20.16 10.62
C GLU A 192 -13.02 -21.34 9.64
N ARG A 193 -11.87 -21.85 9.18
CA ARG A 193 -11.82 -23.05 8.32
C ARG A 193 -12.38 -24.30 8.99
N LEU A 194 -12.14 -24.48 10.29
CA LEU A 194 -12.71 -25.58 11.07
C LEU A 194 -14.23 -25.48 11.16
N ARG A 195 -14.77 -24.29 11.41
CA ARG A 195 -16.22 -24.03 11.45
C ARG A 195 -16.88 -24.32 10.10
N GLU A 196 -16.21 -24.02 9.01
CA GLU A 196 -16.70 -24.29 7.64
C GLU A 196 -16.41 -25.73 7.17
N GLY A 197 -15.66 -26.53 7.94
CA GLY A 197 -15.25 -27.88 7.55
C GLY A 197 -14.27 -27.91 6.36
N LYS A 198 -13.52 -26.83 6.09
CA LYS A 198 -12.67 -26.69 4.90
C LYS A 198 -11.19 -26.94 5.17
N GLY A 199 -10.64 -27.95 4.50
CA GLY A 199 -9.21 -28.27 4.54
C GLY A 199 -8.72 -28.66 5.93
N ILE A 200 -9.54 -29.48 6.60
CA ILE A 200 -9.21 -30.14 7.85
C ILE A 200 -8.51 -31.46 7.50
N LEU A 201 -7.28 -31.60 7.97
CA LEU A 201 -6.49 -32.82 7.81
C LEU A 201 -6.67 -33.70 9.04
N SER A 202 -6.84 -35.00 8.85
CA SER A 202 -6.94 -35.98 9.95
C SER A 202 -5.57 -36.39 10.52
N HIS A 203 -4.50 -36.19 9.75
CA HIS A 203 -3.13 -36.55 10.12
C HIS A 203 -2.15 -35.42 9.80
N THR A 204 -1.16 -35.21 10.67
CA THR A 204 -0.17 -34.13 10.54
C THR A 204 0.99 -34.46 9.60
N GLU A 205 1.18 -35.73 9.26
CA GLU A 205 2.26 -36.22 8.37
C GLU A 205 2.08 -35.77 6.91
N GLU A 206 0.94 -35.19 6.56
CA GLU A 206 0.59 -34.72 5.21
C GLU A 206 0.77 -33.20 5.00
N VAL A 207 1.27 -32.47 6.01
CA VAL A 207 1.43 -31.02 5.91
C VAL A 207 2.69 -30.67 5.10
N ASN A 208 2.49 -30.40 3.81
CA ASN A 208 3.54 -29.92 2.92
C ASN A 208 3.62 -28.38 2.93
N TYR A 209 4.84 -27.84 2.85
CA TYR A 209 5.06 -26.41 2.68
C TYR A 209 4.95 -26.02 1.21
N GLU A 210 4.09 -25.04 0.91
CA GLU A 210 3.99 -24.42 -0.40
C GLU A 210 4.48 -22.97 -0.35
N PRO A 211 5.56 -22.61 -1.08
CA PRO A 211 6.05 -21.23 -1.11
C PRO A 211 5.12 -20.28 -1.86
N LYS A 212 4.08 -20.81 -2.52
CA LYS A 212 3.10 -20.05 -3.30
C LYS A 212 1.72 -20.61 -3.06
N ALA A 213 0.95 -19.93 -2.22
CA ALA A 213 -0.47 -20.19 -2.02
C ALA A 213 -1.28 -19.09 -2.72
N PRO A 214 -1.75 -19.29 -3.97
CA PRO A 214 -2.63 -18.32 -4.61
C PRO A 214 -3.97 -18.25 -3.86
N LEU A 215 -4.47 -17.05 -3.63
CA LEU A 215 -5.83 -16.86 -3.12
C LEU A 215 -6.78 -16.84 -4.33
N GLY A 216 -8.02 -17.30 -4.25
CA GLY A 216 -9.04 -17.09 -5.30
C GLY A 216 -8.65 -17.24 -6.79
N VAL A 217 -9.40 -16.54 -7.66
CA VAL A 217 -9.20 -16.52 -9.12
C VAL A 217 -8.62 -15.16 -9.56
N ASP A 218 -7.66 -15.16 -10.48
CA ASP A 218 -7.06 -13.94 -11.04
C ASP A 218 -7.97 -13.34 -12.12
N ILE A 219 -8.55 -12.18 -11.82
CA ILE A 219 -9.46 -11.44 -12.71
C ILE A 219 -8.81 -10.20 -13.35
N THR A 220 -7.47 -10.15 -13.41
CA THR A 220 -6.74 -8.98 -13.94
C THR A 220 -7.11 -8.63 -15.38
N ALA A 221 -7.40 -9.63 -16.22
CA ALA A 221 -7.81 -9.42 -17.61
C ALA A 221 -9.15 -8.68 -17.69
N GLU A 222 -10.16 -9.12 -16.94
CA GLU A 222 -11.49 -8.49 -16.89
C GLU A 222 -11.43 -7.05 -16.41
N VAL A 223 -10.60 -6.77 -15.40
CA VAL A 223 -10.41 -5.41 -14.88
C VAL A 223 -9.81 -4.49 -15.96
N LYS A 224 -8.86 -4.98 -16.75
CA LYS A 224 -8.26 -4.22 -17.85
C LYS A 224 -9.27 -3.94 -18.95
N GLU A 225 -10.04 -4.95 -19.33
CA GLU A 225 -11.06 -4.86 -20.39
C GLU A 225 -12.17 -3.87 -20.01
N ALA A 226 -12.56 -3.82 -18.74
CA ALA A 226 -13.54 -2.85 -18.25
C ALA A 226 -13.10 -1.38 -18.42
N ALA A 227 -11.80 -1.12 -18.64
CA ALA A 227 -11.23 0.18 -19.00
C ALA A 227 -11.71 1.35 -18.14
N ILE A 228 -11.92 1.11 -16.83
CA ILE A 228 -12.57 2.06 -15.94
C ILE A 228 -11.73 3.33 -15.77
N LYS A 229 -12.28 4.44 -16.26
CA LYS A 229 -11.77 5.80 -16.06
C LYS A 229 -12.15 6.28 -14.67
N LEU A 230 -11.18 6.81 -13.94
CA LEU A 230 -11.42 7.33 -12.60
C LEU A 230 -12.05 8.72 -12.69
N PRO A 231 -13.13 8.99 -11.94
CA PRO A 231 -13.59 10.36 -11.78
C PRO A 231 -12.52 11.18 -11.02
N PRO A 232 -12.45 12.49 -11.26
CA PRO A 232 -11.49 13.35 -10.58
C PRO A 232 -11.72 13.31 -9.07
N LEU A 233 -10.69 12.89 -8.33
CA LEU A 233 -10.72 12.87 -6.88
C LEU A 233 -9.69 13.86 -6.35
N LYS A 234 -10.15 14.92 -5.69
CA LYS A 234 -9.27 15.86 -5.00
C LYS A 234 -8.76 15.21 -3.72
N LEU A 235 -7.51 14.77 -3.71
CA LEU A 235 -6.83 14.28 -2.51
C LEU A 235 -6.43 15.47 -1.63
N ARG A 236 -7.42 16.16 -1.05
CA ARG A 236 -7.21 17.17 -0.02
C ARG A 236 -6.95 16.47 1.31
N ILE A 237 -5.73 15.98 1.46
CA ILE A 237 -5.26 15.43 2.74
C ILE A 237 -4.90 16.66 3.58
N MET A 238 -5.73 16.95 4.58
CA MET A 238 -5.43 17.94 5.62
C MET A 238 -4.39 17.32 6.56
N ASP A 239 -3.32 18.07 6.79
CA ASP A 239 -2.23 17.70 7.69
C ASP A 239 -2.76 17.45 9.11
#